data_AF-A0A3N5JJ71-F1
#
_entry.id   AF-A0A3N5JJ71-F1
#
_cell.length_a   1.000
_cell.length_b   1.000
_cell.length_c   1.000
_cell.angle_alpha   90.00
_cell.angle_beta   90.00
_cell.angle_gamma   90.00
#
_symmetry.space_group_name_H-M   'P 1'
#
loop_
_entity.id
_entity.type
_entity.pdbx_description
1 polymer ?
#
loop_
_entity_poly.entity_id
_entity_poly.type
_entity_poly.pdbx_seq_one_letter_code
_entity_poly.pdbx_strand_id
1 'polypeptide(L)' 'ESWVHLRKSNTEPIIRIIAEAHTKAEADELVKKFTAEMLASN' A
#
# COMPACT_ATOMS: atom_id res chain seq x y z
N GLU A 1 -5.48 -11.69 10.63
CA GLU A 1 -5.50 -11.83 9.17
C GLU A 1 -5.52 -10.43 8.56
N SER A 2 -4.49 -10.06 7.79
CA SER A 2 -4.41 -8.79 7.07
C SER A 2 -3.45 -8.97 5.90
N TRP A 3 -3.69 -8.28 4.79
CA TRP A 3 -2.86 -8.43 3.60
C TRP A 3 -2.61 -7.09 2.91
N VAL A 4 -1.51 -7.05 2.13
CA VAL A 4 -1.18 -5.93 1.26
C VAL A 4 -0.86 -6.47 -0.13
N HIS A 5 -1.47 -5.87 -1.15
CA HIS A 5 -1.20 -6.16 -2.55
C HIS A 5 -0.62 -4.92 -3.23
N LEU A 6 0.52 -5.11 -3.88
CA LEU A 6 1.18 -4.07 -4.67
C LEU A 6 1.13 -4.45 -6.13
N ARG A 7 0.69 -3.52 -6.97
CA ARG A 7 0.70 -3.71 -8.43
C ARG A 7 1.07 -2.43 -9.15
N LYS A 8 1.72 -2.58 -10.30
CA LYS A 8 1.84 -1.48 -11.26
C LYS A 8 0.49 -1.24 -11.92
N SER A 9 0.18 0.01 -12.24
CA SER A 9 -0.91 0.28 -13.16
C SER A 9 -0.47 -0.06 -14.58
N ASN A 10 -1.33 -0.76 -15.31
CA ASN A 10 -1.05 -1.14 -16.69
C ASN A 10 -1.22 0.04 -17.66
N THR A 11 -2.02 1.04 -17.28
CA THR A 11 -2.43 2.14 -18.17
C THR A 11 -1.89 3.50 -17.72
N GLU A 12 -1.33 3.59 -16.52
CA GLU A 12 -0.87 4.85 -15.94
C GLU A 12 0.48 4.65 -15.26
N PRO A 13 1.33 5.68 -15.17
CA PRO A 13 2.64 5.58 -14.53
C PRO A 13 2.52 5.67 -13.00
N ILE A 14 1.71 4.81 -12.39
CA ILE A 14 1.49 4.75 -10.93
C ILE A 14 1.62 3.32 -10.40
N ILE A 15 1.99 3.21 -9.13
CA ILE A 15 1.92 1.97 -8.35
C ILE A 15 0.68 2.06 -7.45
N ARG A 16 -0.09 0.98 -7.37
CA ARG A 16 -1.24 0.86 -6.48
C ARG A 16 -0.89 -0.04 -5.31
N ILE A 17 -1.22 0.43 -4.11
CA ILE A 17 -1.14 -0.32 -2.86
C ILE A 17 -2.57 -0.50 -2.37
N ILE A 18 -2.97 -1.75 -2.14
CA ILE A 18 -4.28 -2.12 -1.62
C ILE A 18 -4.04 -2.89 -0.34
N ALA A 19 -4.64 -2.47 0.76
CA ALA A 19 -4.55 -3.14 2.05
C ALA A 19 -5.93 -3.50 2.59
N GLU A 20 -6.02 -4.64 3.25
CA GLU A 20 -7.20 -5.07 3.98
C GLU A 20 -6.81 -5.48 5.40
N ALA A 21 -7.63 -5.05 6.35
CA ALA A 21 -7.47 -5.30 7.77
C ALA A 21 -8.83 -5.26 8.47
N HIS A 22 -8.88 -5.54 9.78
CA HIS A 22 -10.13 -5.61 10.52
C HIS A 22 -10.77 -4.24 10.71
N THR A 23 -9.97 -3.18 10.71
CA THR A 23 -10.46 -1.81 10.72
C THR A 23 -9.85 -0.99 9.59
N LYS A 24 -10.57 0.06 9.18
CA LYS A 24 -10.06 1.03 8.22
C LYS A 24 -8.74 1.67 8.70
N ALA A 25 -8.63 1.94 10.01
CA ALA A 25 -7.43 2.54 10.59
C ALA A 25 -6.19 1.63 10.41
N GLU A 26 -6.34 0.33 10.68
CA GLU A 26 -5.28 -0.66 10.44
C GLU A 26 -4.89 -0.75 8.96
N ALA A 27 -5.87 -0.75 8.05
CA ALA A 27 -5.60 -0.76 6.62
C ALA A 27 -4.89 0.52 6.15
N ASP A 28 -5.29 1.68 6.66
CA ASP A 28 -4.66 2.98 6.38
C ASP A 28 -3.22 3.01 6.89
N GLU A 29 -2.95 2.44 8.07
CA GLU A 29 -1.61 2.31 8.64
C GLU A 29 -0.71 1.41 7.78
N LEU A 30 -1.23 0.28 7.30
CA LEU A 30 -0.51 -0.59 6.37
C LEU A 30 -0.13 0.17 5.09
N VAL A 31 -1.07 0.86 4.44
CA VAL A 31 -0.80 1.67 3.23
C VAL A 31 0.28 2.72 3.50
N LYS A 32 0.17 3.45 4.62
CA LYS A 32 1.15 4.49 5.01
C LYS A 32 2.54 3.91 5.22
N LYS A 33 2.66 2.77 5.91
CA LYS A 33 3.93 2.09 6.16
C LYS A 33 4.63 1.73 4.86
N PHE A 34 3.95 1.01 3.95
CA PHE A 34 4.56 0.59 2.69
C PHE A 34 4.88 1.78 1.77
N THR A 35 4.05 2.83 1.80
CA THR A 35 4.33 4.07 1.05
C THR A 35 5.60 4.75 1.56
N ALA A 36 5.77 4.85 2.88
CA ALA A 36 6.96 5.44 3.48
C ALA A 36 8.24 4.65 3.15
N GLU A 37 8.20 3.31 3.25
CA GLU A 37 9.33 2.44 2.89
C GLU A 37 9.76 2.62 1.42
N MET A 38 8.79 2.75 0.50
CA MET A 38 9.06 3.00 -0.92
C MET A 38 9.74 4.34 -1.19
N LEU A 39 9.32 5.39 -0.47
CA LEU A 39 9.88 6.75 -0.64
C LEU A 39 11.22 6.92 0.08
N ALA A 40 11.46 6.17 1.15
CA ALA A 40 12.70 6.25 1.94
C ALA A 40 13.90 5.56 1.27
N SER A 41 13.67 4.74 0.24
CA SER A 41 14.71 3.94 -0.43
C SER A 41 15.52 4.73 -1.48
N ASN A 42 15.70 6.04 -1.31
CA ASN A 42 16.44 6.91 -2.22
C ASN A 42 17.72 7.48 -1.58
#